data_AF-A0A7J8XA96-F1
#
_entry.id   AF-A0A7J8XA96-F1
#
_cell.length_a   1.000
_cell.length_b   1.000
_cell.length_c   1.000
_cell.angle_alpha   90.00
_cell.angle_beta   90.00
_cell.angle_gamma   90.00
#
_symmetry.space_group_name_H-M   'P 1'
#
loop_
_entity.id
_entity.type
_entity.pdbx_description
1 polymer ?
#
loop_
_entity_poly.entity_id
_entity_poly.type
_entity_poly.pdbx_seq_one_letter_code
_entity_poly.pdbx_strand_id
1 'polypeptide(L)'
;MNFTTDKLRSLVRKWQTLIEAHVDVKTTDNYTLRMFCIGFTKRRPNQVKRTCYAQSSQIRQIRRKMREIMTAQATSCDLKELVQKFIPEMIGKEIEKATSSIYPLQNVFIRKVKILKAPKFDLGKLMEVHGDYSEDVGVKIERPADETMAEAAPEVIGA
;
A
#
# COMPACT_ATOMS: atom_id res chain seq x y z
N MET A 1 6.81 -1.19 -1.19
CA MET A 1 5.41 -1.50 -0.83
C MET A 1 4.97 -2.80 -1.50
N ASN A 2 4.43 -3.75 -0.73
CA ASN A 2 3.92 -5.03 -1.24
C ASN A 2 2.79 -5.54 -0.34
N PHE A 3 1.79 -6.22 -0.92
CA PHE A 3 0.75 -6.92 -0.16
C PHE A 3 1.31 -8.15 0.55
N THR A 4 0.75 -8.47 1.72
CA THR A 4 0.97 -9.76 2.36
C THR A 4 0.33 -10.88 1.55
N THR A 5 0.89 -12.09 1.67
CA THR A 5 0.36 -13.25 0.94
C THR A 5 -1.07 -13.59 1.36
N ASP A 6 -1.38 -13.44 2.65
CA ASP A 6 -2.71 -13.68 3.22
C ASP A 6 -3.76 -12.70 2.70
N LYS A 7 -3.39 -11.41 2.59
CA LYS A 7 -4.31 -10.40 2.04
C LYS A 7 -4.60 -10.65 0.57
N LEU A 8 -3.60 -11.03 -0.23
CA LEU A 8 -3.84 -11.39 -1.64
C LEU A 8 -4.74 -12.62 -1.78
N ARG A 9 -4.48 -13.67 -0.99
CA ARG A 9 -5.28 -14.90 -1.01
C ARG A 9 -6.72 -14.68 -0.57
N SER A 10 -6.97 -13.80 0.40
CA SER A 10 -8.33 -13.51 0.88
C SER A 10 -9.17 -12.67 -0.11
N LEU A 11 -8.53 -11.86 -0.95
CA LEU A 11 -9.20 -11.04 -1.97
C LEU A 11 -9.58 -11.83 -3.22
N VAL A 12 -8.74 -12.79 -3.63
CA VAL A 12 -8.99 -13.60 -4.82
C VAL A 12 -10.06 -14.65 -4.52
N ARG A 13 -11.30 -14.35 -4.90
CA ARG A 13 -12.45 -15.25 -4.80
C ARG A 13 -12.90 -15.75 -6.18
N LYS A 14 -13.59 -16.89 -6.20
CA LYS A 14 -14.24 -17.44 -7.40
C LYS A 14 -15.46 -16.57 -7.79
N TRP A 15 -15.95 -16.78 -9.01
CA TRP A 15 -17.19 -16.18 -9.55
C TRP A 15 -17.15 -14.68 -9.85
N GLN A 16 -15.97 -14.07 -9.77
CA GLN A 16 -15.70 -12.69 -10.17
C GLN A 16 -14.47 -12.67 -11.09
N THR A 17 -14.36 -11.64 -11.94
CA THR A 17 -13.17 -11.44 -12.78
C THR A 17 -12.11 -10.68 -12.00
N LEU A 18 -10.87 -11.17 -12.06
CA LEU A 18 -9.68 -10.45 -11.63
C LEU A 18 -9.18 -9.59 -12.79
N ILE A 19 -8.93 -8.31 -12.50
CA ILE A 19 -8.37 -7.35 -13.45
C ILE A 19 -7.04 -6.85 -12.88
N GLU A 20 -5.97 -7.12 -13.61
CA GLU A 20 -4.61 -6.67 -13.30
C GLU A 20 -4.13 -5.66 -14.34
N ALA A 21 -3.42 -4.64 -13.87
CA ALA A 21 -2.71 -3.66 -14.69
C ALA A 21 -1.35 -3.36 -14.07
N HIS A 22 -0.37 -3.03 -14.91
CA HIS A 22 0.93 -2.54 -14.48
C HIS A 22 1.35 -1.35 -15.33
N VAL A 23 2.12 -0.45 -14.72
CA VAL A 23 2.66 0.75 -15.37
C VAL A 23 4.07 1.00 -14.86
N ASP A 24 4.94 1.42 -15.76
CA ASP A 24 6.25 1.99 -15.45
C ASP A 24 6.14 3.50 -15.52
N VAL A 25 6.43 4.18 -14.41
CA VAL A 25 6.35 5.63 -14.29
C VAL A 25 7.65 6.18 -13.73
N LYS A 26 8.03 7.37 -14.18
CA LYS A 26 9.13 8.14 -13.62
C LYS A 26 8.55 9.28 -12.78
N THR A 27 8.94 9.36 -11.52
CA THR A 27 8.56 10.45 -10.61
C THR A 27 9.44 11.69 -10.83
N THR A 28 9.04 12.81 -10.25
CA THR A 28 9.74 14.12 -10.35
C THR A 28 11.14 14.10 -9.73
N ASP A 29 11.33 13.35 -8.65
CA ASP A 29 12.62 13.08 -8.00
C ASP A 29 13.50 12.03 -8.72
N ASN A 30 13.13 11.65 -9.96
CA ASN A 30 13.84 10.74 -10.86
C ASN A 30 13.87 9.25 -10.44
N TYR A 31 12.98 8.79 -9.56
CA TYR A 31 12.78 7.36 -9.38
C TYR A 31 11.99 6.77 -10.55
N THR A 32 12.41 5.61 -11.04
CA THR A 32 11.61 4.83 -11.98
C THR A 32 10.92 3.71 -11.23
N LEU A 33 9.60 3.73 -11.20
CA LEU A 33 8.75 2.82 -10.42
C LEU A 33 7.90 1.95 -11.35
N ARG A 34 7.78 0.66 -11.03
CA ARG A 34 6.77 -0.24 -11.61
C ARG A 34 5.67 -0.47 -10.60
N MET A 35 4.51 0.10 -10.86
CA MET A 35 3.31 -0.05 -10.03
C MET A 35 2.41 -1.15 -10.58
N PHE A 36 1.85 -1.97 -9.70
CA PHE A 36 0.89 -3.01 -10.06
C PHE A 36 -0.43 -2.73 -9.36
N CYS A 37 -1.51 -2.69 -10.13
CA CYS A 37 -2.86 -2.55 -9.61
C CYS A 37 -3.65 -3.83 -9.82
N ILE A 38 -4.47 -4.18 -8.83
CA ILE A 38 -5.42 -5.28 -8.86
C ILE A 38 -6.81 -4.74 -8.58
N GLY A 39 -7.82 -5.28 -9.24
CA GLY A 39 -9.22 -4.99 -8.98
C GLY A 39 -10.10 -6.18 -9.29
N PHE A 40 -11.25 -6.25 -8.64
CA PHE A 40 -12.24 -7.32 -8.85
C PHE A 40 -13.58 -6.74 -9.26
N THR A 41 -14.36 -7.49 -10.00
CA THR A 41 -15.72 -7.07 -10.35
C THR A 41 -16.66 -7.17 -9.15
N LYS A 42 -17.47 -6.13 -8.96
CA LYS A 42 -18.47 -6.07 -7.90
C LYS A 42 -19.78 -6.69 -8.38
N ARG A 43 -20.40 -7.52 -7.53
CA ARG A 43 -21.75 -8.02 -7.76
C ARG A 43 -22.76 -6.90 -7.54
N ARG A 44 -23.72 -6.74 -8.47
CA ARG A 44 -24.82 -5.79 -8.29
C ARG A 44 -25.89 -6.36 -7.34
N PRO A 45 -26.56 -5.54 -6.51
CA PRO A 45 -27.51 -6.03 -5.50
C PRO A 45 -28.65 -6.86 -6.11
N ASN A 46 -29.13 -6.49 -7.30
CA ASN A 46 -30.26 -7.16 -7.96
C ASN A 46 -29.81 -8.24 -8.97
N GLN A 47 -28.60 -8.77 -8.83
CA GLN A 47 -28.04 -9.73 -9.78
C GLN A 47 -28.44 -11.17 -9.43
N VAL A 48 -29.26 -11.78 -10.29
CA VAL A 48 -29.74 -13.17 -10.17
C VAL A 48 -28.60 -14.19 -10.33
N LYS A 49 -27.71 -13.98 -11.32
CA LYS A 49 -26.56 -14.87 -11.54
C LYS A 49 -25.57 -14.75 -10.39
N ARG A 50 -25.05 -15.90 -9.93
CA ARG A 50 -23.97 -15.96 -8.92
C ARG A 50 -22.65 -15.40 -9.45
N THR A 51 -22.45 -15.40 -10.77
CA THR A 51 -21.22 -14.99 -11.45
C THR A 51 -21.27 -13.54 -11.92
N CYS A 52 -20.23 -12.76 -11.66
CA CYS A 52 -20.05 -11.38 -12.14
C CYS A 52 -18.77 -11.28 -12.99
N TYR A 53 -18.77 -11.88 -14.18
CA TYR A 53 -17.65 -11.78 -15.11
C TYR A 53 -17.81 -10.59 -16.05
N ALA A 54 -16.74 -9.80 -16.21
CA ALA A 54 -16.66 -8.75 -17.23
C ALA A 54 -16.28 -9.35 -18.60
N GLN A 55 -16.79 -8.76 -19.68
CA GLN A 55 -16.40 -9.15 -21.03
C GLN A 55 -14.96 -8.70 -21.34
N SER A 56 -14.28 -9.41 -22.25
CA SER A 56 -12.90 -9.11 -22.65
C SER A 56 -12.72 -7.67 -23.17
N SER A 57 -13.71 -7.11 -23.86
CA SER A 57 -13.73 -5.70 -24.30
C SER A 57 -13.72 -4.73 -23.12
N GLN A 58 -14.58 -4.96 -22.13
CA GLN A 58 -14.67 -4.19 -20.89
C GLN A 58 -13.38 -4.27 -20.08
N ILE A 59 -12.78 -5.47 -19.95
CA ILE A 59 -11.50 -5.66 -19.25
C ILE A 59 -10.40 -4.82 -19.90
N ARG A 60 -10.32 -4.77 -21.24
CA ARG A 60 -9.34 -3.94 -21.95
C ARG A 60 -9.56 -2.44 -21.71
N GLN A 61 -10.82 -1.99 -21.70
CA GLN A 61 -11.15 -0.59 -21.41
C GLN A 61 -10.80 -0.21 -19.97
N ILE A 62 -11.12 -1.06 -19.00
CA ILE A 62 -10.77 -0.86 -17.59
C ILE A 62 -9.25 -0.79 -17.42
N ARG A 63 -8.49 -1.72 -18.03
CA ARG A 63 -7.02 -1.69 -17.99
C ARG A 63 -6.43 -0.45 -18.65
N ARG A 64 -7.10 0.17 -19.62
CA ARG A 64 -6.66 1.45 -20.20
C ARG A 64 -6.81 2.57 -19.17
N LYS A 65 -8.01 2.72 -18.59
CA LYS A 65 -8.28 3.74 -17.56
C LYS A 65 -7.42 3.58 -16.31
N MET A 66 -7.20 2.34 -15.85
CA MET A 66 -6.31 2.07 -14.72
C MET A 66 -4.91 2.60 -14.97
N ARG A 67 -4.34 2.32 -16.15
CA ARG A 67 -2.99 2.78 -16.49
C ARG A 67 -2.92 4.29 -16.62
N GLU A 68 -3.93 4.91 -17.22
CA GLU A 68 -4.03 6.36 -17.40
C GLU A 68 -4.01 7.09 -16.05
N ILE A 69 -4.89 6.70 -15.11
CA ILE A 69 -4.99 7.32 -13.78
C ILE A 69 -3.70 7.09 -12.98
N MET A 70 -3.16 5.87 -13.01
CA MET A 70 -1.88 5.57 -12.35
C MET A 70 -0.74 6.43 -12.88
N THR A 71 -0.66 6.63 -14.20
CA THR A 71 0.38 7.46 -14.82
C THR A 71 0.22 8.92 -14.45
N ALA A 72 -1.01 9.45 -14.52
CA ALA A 72 -1.32 10.84 -14.19
C ALA A 72 -0.95 11.17 -12.74
N GLN A 73 -1.37 10.33 -11.79
CA GLN A 73 -1.12 10.55 -10.36
C GLN A 73 0.34 10.39 -9.94
N ALA A 74 1.11 9.56 -10.66
CA ALA A 74 2.49 9.24 -10.31
C ALA A 74 3.54 10.11 -11.02
N THR A 75 3.22 10.69 -12.19
CA THR A 75 4.18 11.55 -12.92
C THR A 75 4.27 12.94 -12.29
N SER A 76 3.19 13.42 -11.66
CA SER A 76 3.13 14.76 -11.08
C SER A 76 3.71 14.89 -9.68
N CYS A 77 4.13 13.80 -9.05
CA CYS A 77 4.46 13.75 -7.63
C CYS A 77 5.83 13.15 -7.34
N ASP A 78 6.43 13.60 -6.25
CA ASP A 78 7.64 13.02 -5.67
C ASP A 78 7.32 11.68 -4.96
N LEU A 79 8.36 10.91 -4.65
CA LEU A 79 8.18 9.61 -3.98
C LEU A 79 7.54 9.75 -2.59
N LYS A 80 7.86 10.81 -1.82
CA LYS A 80 7.25 11.10 -0.50
C LYS A 80 5.74 11.29 -0.61
N GLU A 81 5.31 12.15 -1.52
CA GLU A 81 3.88 12.40 -1.78
C GLU A 81 3.17 11.16 -2.31
N LEU A 82 3.80 10.42 -3.22
CA LEU A 82 3.22 9.21 -3.79
C LEU A 82 2.92 8.16 -2.71
N VAL A 83 3.83 8.00 -1.73
CA VAL A 83 3.63 7.12 -0.58
C VAL A 83 2.48 7.61 0.31
N GLN A 84 2.37 8.92 0.53
CA GLN A 84 1.23 9.50 1.25
C GLN A 84 -0.11 9.26 0.54
N LYS A 85 -0.13 9.17 -0.80
CA LYS A 85 -1.34 8.77 -1.56
C LYS A 85 -1.66 7.27 -1.45
N PHE A 86 -0.65 6.43 -1.22
CA PHE A 86 -0.82 4.98 -1.13
C PHE A 86 -1.46 4.53 0.18
N ILE A 87 -1.12 5.16 1.32
CA ILE A 87 -1.60 4.79 2.65
C ILE A 87 -3.15 4.86 2.76
N PRO A 88 -3.82 5.96 2.38
CA PRO A 88 -5.29 6.06 2.37
C PRO A 88 -5.96 5.51 1.10
N GLU A 89 -5.17 4.91 0.20
CA GLU A 89 -5.61 4.27 -1.05
C GLU A 89 -6.35 5.22 -2.00
N MET A 90 -5.93 6.49 -2.10
CA MET A 90 -6.62 7.49 -2.95
C MET A 90 -6.69 7.08 -4.42
N ILE A 91 -5.59 6.54 -4.95
CA ILE A 91 -5.52 6.10 -6.36
C ILE A 91 -6.50 4.95 -6.63
N GLY A 92 -6.67 4.03 -5.68
CA GLY A 92 -7.62 2.92 -5.82
C GLY A 92 -9.07 3.42 -5.92
N LYS A 93 -9.44 4.35 -5.03
CA LYS A 93 -10.78 4.96 -5.00
C LYS A 93 -11.07 5.79 -6.26
N GLU A 94 -10.07 6.49 -6.80
CA GLU A 94 -10.21 7.25 -8.03
C GLU A 94 -10.46 6.33 -9.24
N ILE A 95 -9.73 5.22 -9.31
CA ILE A 95 -9.95 4.19 -10.33
C ILE A 95 -11.37 3.60 -10.22
N GLU A 96 -11.85 3.29 -9.01
CA GLU A 96 -13.22 2.78 -8.80
C GLU A 96 -14.28 3.74 -9.34
N LYS A 97 -14.13 5.05 -9.07
CA LYS A 97 -15.04 6.08 -9.59
C LYS A 97 -15.02 6.14 -11.12
N ALA A 98 -13.84 6.20 -11.72
CA ALA A 98 -13.68 6.33 -13.18
C ALA A 98 -14.12 5.09 -13.98
N THR A 99 -14.05 3.91 -13.35
CA THR A 99 -14.39 2.62 -13.98
C THR A 99 -15.84 2.20 -13.77
N SER A 100 -16.55 2.78 -12.78
CA SER A 100 -17.96 2.52 -12.48
C SER A 100 -18.89 2.65 -13.70
N SER A 101 -18.56 3.55 -14.63
CA SER A 101 -19.32 3.73 -15.89
C SER A 101 -19.21 2.57 -16.87
N ILE A 102 -18.11 1.79 -16.82
CA ILE A 102 -17.90 0.63 -17.69
C ILE A 102 -18.43 -0.62 -16.99
N TYR A 103 -17.91 -0.89 -15.78
CA TYR A 103 -18.31 -2.01 -14.95
C TYR A 103 -17.97 -1.70 -13.49
N PRO A 104 -18.85 -1.98 -12.52
CA PRO A 104 -18.58 -1.71 -11.12
C PRO A 104 -17.45 -2.61 -10.60
N LEU A 105 -16.43 -2.00 -10.00
CA LEU A 105 -15.31 -2.70 -9.37
C LEU A 105 -15.44 -2.64 -7.83
N GLN A 106 -14.70 -3.53 -7.17
CA GLN A 106 -14.47 -3.54 -5.74
C GLN A 106 -13.02 -3.95 -5.47
N ASN A 107 -12.51 -3.55 -4.30
CA ASN A 107 -11.18 -3.95 -3.83
C ASN A 107 -10.09 -3.57 -4.83
N VAL A 108 -10.12 -2.33 -5.32
CA VAL A 108 -9.08 -1.82 -6.21
C VAL A 108 -7.91 -1.29 -5.38
N PHE A 109 -6.78 -2.01 -5.45
CA PHE A 109 -5.59 -1.68 -4.67
C PHE A 109 -4.34 -1.65 -5.53
N ILE A 110 -3.34 -0.89 -5.06
CA ILE A 110 -1.97 -1.02 -5.56
C ILE A 110 -1.33 -2.19 -4.83
N ARG A 111 -1.22 -3.32 -5.54
CA ARG A 111 -0.73 -4.59 -5.00
C ARG A 111 0.74 -4.51 -4.60
N LYS A 112 1.57 -3.93 -5.46
CA LYS A 112 3.01 -3.77 -5.21
C LYS A 112 3.57 -2.63 -6.03
N VAL A 113 4.58 -1.99 -5.48
CA VAL A 113 5.40 -0.98 -6.17
C VAL A 113 6.84 -1.43 -6.09
N LYS A 114 7.48 -1.54 -7.25
CA LYS A 114 8.90 -1.88 -7.36
C LYS A 114 9.68 -0.67 -7.84
N ILE A 115 10.83 -0.42 -7.25
CA ILE A 115 11.80 0.54 -7.79
C ILE A 115 12.60 -0.21 -8.86
N LEU A 116 12.59 0.29 -10.10
CA LEU A 116 13.41 -0.22 -11.19
C LEU A 116 14.76 0.48 -11.22
N LYS A 117 14.75 1.81 -11.06
CA LYS A 117 15.95 2.65 -11.07
C LYS A 117 15.83 3.69 -9.98
N ALA A 118 16.81 3.69 -9.07
CA ALA A 118 16.99 4.75 -8.10
C ALA A 118 17.83 5.88 -8.72
N PRO A 119 17.55 7.15 -8.40
CA PRO A 119 18.44 8.25 -8.72
C PRO A 119 19.76 8.13 -7.95
N LYS A 120 20.74 8.95 -8.32
CA LYS A 120 21.99 9.04 -7.55
C LYS A 120 21.68 9.58 -6.16
N PHE A 121 22.37 9.02 -5.17
CA PHE A 121 22.26 9.46 -3.79
C PHE A 121 22.70 10.92 -3.66
N ASP A 122 21.86 11.73 -3.04
CA ASP A 122 22.08 13.15 -2.83
C ASP A 122 21.83 13.46 -1.34
N LEU A 123 22.85 13.99 -0.68
CA LEU A 123 22.79 14.33 0.75
C LEU A 123 21.76 15.44 1.02
N GLY A 124 21.56 16.38 0.09
CA GLY A 124 20.58 17.46 0.25
C GLY A 124 19.15 16.92 0.31
N LYS A 125 18.77 16.12 -0.70
CA LYS A 125 17.45 15.47 -0.75
C LYS A 125 17.21 14.51 0.42
N LEU A 126 18.26 13.87 0.92
CA LEU A 126 18.15 13.01 2.09
C LEU A 126 17.83 13.83 3.34
N MET A 127 18.54 14.94 3.56
CA MET A 127 18.29 15.81 4.72
C MET A 127 16.89 16.44 4.68
N GLU A 128 16.32 16.71 3.50
CA GLU A 128 14.93 17.18 3.37
C GLU A 128 13.90 16.13 3.82
N VAL A 129 14.17 14.84 3.58
CA VAL A 129 13.27 13.76 4.02
C VAL A 129 13.40 13.50 5.53
N HIS A 130 14.59 13.69 6.09
CA HIS A 130 14.90 13.42 7.50
C HIS A 130 14.80 14.64 8.42
N GLY A 131 14.80 15.87 7.89
CA GLY A 131 14.78 17.12 8.66
C GLY A 131 13.44 17.46 9.32
N ASP A 132 12.34 16.90 8.80
CA ASP A 132 10.98 17.14 9.29
C ASP A 132 10.58 16.23 10.48
N TYR A 133 11.46 15.34 10.96
CA TYR A 133 11.17 14.49 12.12
C TYR A 133 11.42 15.24 13.43
N SER A 134 10.62 16.27 13.71
CA SER A 134 10.55 16.96 15.01
C SER A 134 9.32 16.57 15.82
N GLU A 135 8.76 15.37 15.63
CA GLU A 135 7.69 14.85 16.48
C GLU A 135 7.98 13.41 16.90
N ASP A 136 7.95 13.21 18.23
CA ASP A 136 8.20 11.99 19.00
C ASP A 136 9.65 11.47 19.09
N VAL A 137 10.52 12.28 19.70
CA VAL A 137 11.54 11.72 20.59
C VAL A 137 10.79 11.09 21.77
N GLY A 138 10.56 9.78 21.71
CA GLY A 138 9.85 9.03 22.73
C GLY A 138 10.30 9.42 24.14
N VAL A 139 9.33 9.67 25.02
CA VAL A 139 9.58 9.99 26.43
C VAL A 139 10.43 8.86 27.03
N LYS A 140 11.59 9.21 27.58
CA LYS A 140 12.38 8.27 28.39
C LYS A 140 11.52 7.87 29.59
N ILE A 141 10.96 6.66 29.55
CA ILE A 141 10.39 6.03 30.74
C ILE A 141 11.59 5.62 31.60
N GLU A 142 11.80 6.32 32.71
CA GLU A 142 12.70 5.84 33.74
C GLU A 142 12.13 4.54 34.30
N ARG A 143 12.94 3.47 34.30
CA ARG A 143 12.59 2.22 34.97
C ARG A 143 12.38 2.55 36.45
N PRO A 144 11.24 2.18 37.06
CA PRO A 144 11.10 2.30 38.50
C PRO A 144 12.22 1.48 39.15
N ALA A 145 12.96 2.13 40.05
CA ALA A 145 14.03 1.50 40.80
C ALA A 145 13.47 0.24 41.48
N ASP A 146 14.18 -0.87 41.32
CA ASP A 146 13.89 -2.13 42.00
C ASP A 146 13.59 -1.84 43.47
N GLU A 147 12.35 -2.13 43.88
CA GLU A 147 11.99 -2.20 45.29
C GLU A 147 12.98 -3.16 45.95
N THR A 148 13.64 -2.63 46.96
CA THR A 148 14.56 -3.32 47.87
C THR A 148 13.93 -4.62 48.36
N MET A 149 14.22 -5.73 47.68
CA MET A 149 14.15 -7.05 48.29
C MET A 149 15.35 -7.14 49.23
N ALA A 150 15.09 -6.90 50.51
CA ALA A 150 16.02 -7.21 51.58
C ALA A 150 16.51 -8.65 51.40
N GLU A 151 17.82 -8.83 51.22
CA GLU A 151 18.48 -10.12 51.35
C GLU A 151 18.16 -10.69 52.73
N ALA A 152 17.29 -11.69 52.77
CA ALA A 152 17.18 -12.56 53.92
C ALA A 152 18.51 -13.32 54.05
N ALA A 153 19.20 -13.12 55.17
CA ALA A 153 20.44 -13.79 55.52
C ALA A 153 20.29 -15.32 55.39
N PRO A 154 21.28 -16.05 54.83
CA PRO A 154 21.24 -17.50 54.81
C PRO A 154 21.46 -18.05 56.23
N GLU A 155 20.48 -18.79 56.74
CA GLU A 155 20.63 -19.61 57.94
C GLU A 155 21.75 -20.63 57.73
N VAL A 156 22.74 -20.58 58.62
CA VAL A 156 23.85 -21.53 58.69
C VAL A 156 23.31 -22.84 59.28
N ILE A 157 23.06 -23.84 58.45
CA ILE A 157 22.82 -25.21 58.90
C ILE A 157 24.17 -25.91 58.98
N GLY A 158 24.64 -26.15 60.21
CA GLY A 158 25.77 -27.00 60.53
C GLY A 158 25.33 -28.13 61.47
N ALA A 159 25.86 -29.33 61.18
CA ALA A 159 25.65 -30.66 61.78
C ALA A 159 24.47 -31.47 61.19
#